data_AF-A0A3D9G048-F1
#
_entry.id   AF-A0A3D9G048-F1
#
_cell.length_a   1.000
_cell.length_b   1.000
_cell.length_c   1.000
_cell.angle_alpha   90.00
_cell.angle_beta   90.00
_cell.angle_gamma   90.00
#
_symmetry.space_group_name_H-M   'P 1'
#
loop_
_entity.id
_entity.type
_entity.pdbx_description
1 polymer ?
#
loop_
_entity_poly.entity_id
_entity_poly.type
_entity_poly.pdbx_seq_one_letter_code
_entity_poly.pdbx_strand_id
1 'polypeptide(L)'
;MTSSLIHFTSLFSIEINQLLASVEQQAKESSFSKNNDPYLMIKPTTEDSTGKSFTISYWSTCAEEGNDIKAGTVLESKDDLFFVSKRVTLMTNTVGGLNKQNKKDRILAYRNALLTRGRIVTFSDIKAFGFNHFKNSIEAIKIEKGTRKEISVKAGFSRTVDIHIKTNFEEKQHLSDSEWTYLCDSFMKNLKNRSSNVFPYRMFVD
;
A
#
# COMPACT_ATOMS: atom_id res chain seq x y z
N MET A 1 -24.36 43.51 -44.27
CA MET A 1 -23.34 42.52 -43.81
C MET A 1 -22.93 42.67 -42.34
N THR A 2 -23.23 43.77 -41.66
CA THR A 2 -22.86 44.02 -40.25
C THR A 2 -23.78 43.35 -39.22
N SER A 3 -25.05 43.08 -39.55
CA SER A 3 -26.04 42.52 -38.61
C SER A 3 -25.87 41.02 -38.33
N SER A 4 -25.40 40.21 -39.29
CA SER A 4 -25.15 38.76 -39.09
C SER A 4 -23.93 38.49 -38.22
N LEU A 5 -22.91 39.35 -38.27
CA LEU A 5 -21.69 39.20 -37.46
C LEU A 5 -21.96 39.48 -35.97
N ILE A 6 -22.82 40.45 -35.65
CA ILE A 6 -23.20 40.79 -34.26
C ILE A 6 -24.09 39.69 -33.66
N HIS A 7 -24.96 39.08 -34.47
CA HIS A 7 -25.81 37.99 -34.01
C HIS A 7 -25.01 36.70 -33.73
N PHE A 8 -23.97 36.44 -34.54
CA PHE A 8 -23.05 35.30 -34.39
C PHE A 8 -22.15 35.43 -33.15
N THR A 9 -21.62 36.62 -32.85
CA THR A 9 -20.78 36.84 -31.65
C THR A 9 -21.57 36.76 -30.35
N SER A 10 -22.87 37.14 -30.35
CA SER A 10 -23.71 37.02 -29.16
C SER A 10 -24.06 35.56 -28.85
N LEU A 11 -24.35 34.74 -29.87
CA LEU A 11 -24.64 33.31 -29.72
C LEU A 11 -23.40 32.56 -29.20
N PHE A 12 -22.22 32.88 -29.72
CA PHE A 12 -20.96 32.28 -29.28
C PHE A 12 -20.62 32.62 -27.82
N SER A 13 -20.93 33.84 -27.38
CA SER A 13 -20.74 34.24 -25.97
C SER A 13 -21.70 33.51 -25.03
N ILE A 14 -22.92 33.20 -25.48
CA ILE A 14 -23.89 32.43 -24.70
C ILE A 14 -23.42 30.98 -24.57
N GLU A 15 -22.94 30.35 -25.65
CA GLU A 15 -22.38 28.98 -25.60
C GLU A 15 -21.15 28.90 -24.71
N ILE A 16 -20.22 29.87 -24.79
CA ILE A 16 -19.06 29.92 -23.90
C ILE A 16 -19.47 30.03 -22.44
N ASN A 17 -20.44 30.89 -22.12
CA ASN A 17 -20.92 31.05 -20.75
C ASN A 17 -21.63 29.79 -20.23
N GLN A 18 -22.34 29.05 -21.09
CA GLN A 18 -22.96 27.78 -20.72
C GLN A 18 -21.91 26.68 -20.47
N LEU A 19 -20.86 26.62 -21.30
CA LEU A 19 -19.72 25.70 -21.09
C LEU A 19 -18.96 26.05 -19.80
N LEU A 20 -18.72 27.33 -19.54
CA LEU A 20 -18.10 27.82 -18.30
C LEU A 20 -18.93 27.46 -17.08
N ALA A 21 -20.25 27.68 -17.13
CA ALA A 21 -21.16 27.33 -16.04
C ALA A 21 -21.18 25.81 -15.78
N SER A 22 -21.15 24.98 -16.82
CA SER A 22 -21.08 23.52 -16.70
C SER A 22 -19.75 23.05 -16.10
N VAL A 23 -18.62 23.63 -16.52
CA VAL A 23 -17.29 23.36 -15.95
C VAL A 23 -17.22 23.82 -14.50
N GLU A 24 -17.74 25.00 -14.19
CA GLU A 24 -17.81 25.49 -12.80
C GLU A 24 -18.72 24.62 -11.93
N GLN A 25 -19.82 24.12 -12.48
CA GLN A 25 -20.72 23.23 -11.76
C GLN A 25 -20.10 21.85 -11.55
N GLN A 26 -19.42 21.27 -12.54
CA GLN A 26 -18.60 20.07 -12.35
C GLN A 26 -17.47 20.30 -11.33
N ALA A 27 -16.82 21.46 -11.35
CA ALA A 27 -15.79 21.84 -10.39
C ALA A 27 -16.37 22.02 -8.96
N LYS A 28 -17.58 22.58 -8.84
CA LYS A 28 -18.29 22.76 -7.55
C LYS A 28 -18.93 21.46 -7.05
N GLU A 29 -19.40 20.57 -7.92
CA GLU A 29 -19.83 19.22 -7.53
C GLU A 29 -18.62 18.35 -7.16
N SER A 30 -17.46 18.60 -7.76
CA SER A 30 -16.17 18.06 -7.31
C SER A 30 -15.59 18.79 -6.07
N SER A 31 -16.37 19.66 -5.42
CA SER A 31 -15.88 20.37 -4.24
C SER A 31 -15.63 19.42 -3.07
N PHE A 32 -14.34 19.35 -2.73
CA PHE A 32 -13.82 19.09 -1.39
C PHE A 32 -13.86 17.66 -0.85
N SER A 33 -13.58 16.69 -1.71
CA SER A 33 -12.49 15.79 -1.33
C SER A 33 -11.23 16.66 -1.24
N LYS A 34 -10.63 16.82 -0.06
CA LYS A 34 -9.22 17.26 0.03
C LYS A 34 -8.42 16.21 -0.73
N ASN A 35 -8.30 16.38 -2.05
CA ASN A 35 -7.61 15.48 -2.94
C ASN A 35 -6.16 15.47 -2.51
N ASN A 36 -5.83 14.45 -1.72
CA ASN A 36 -4.48 14.12 -1.32
C ASN A 36 -3.82 13.38 -2.49
N ASP A 37 -4.01 13.89 -3.70
CA ASP A 37 -3.50 13.25 -4.90
C ASP A 37 -1.98 13.27 -4.81
N PRO A 38 -1.32 12.11 -5.00
CA PRO A 38 0.12 12.03 -4.89
C PRO A 38 0.75 12.93 -5.96
N TYR A 39 1.47 13.96 -5.52
CA TYR A 39 2.24 14.83 -6.41
C TYR A 39 3.73 14.51 -6.30
N LEU A 40 4.43 14.55 -7.41
CA LEU A 40 5.89 14.44 -7.44
C LEU A 40 6.48 15.83 -7.61
N MET A 41 7.28 16.27 -6.66
CA MET A 41 8.00 17.54 -6.75
C MET A 41 9.46 17.28 -7.12
N ILE A 42 9.86 17.72 -8.31
CA ILE A 42 11.26 17.67 -8.76
C ILE A 42 11.87 19.05 -8.56
N LYS A 43 12.82 19.17 -7.62
CA LYS A 43 13.61 20.39 -7.43
C LYS A 43 15.01 20.15 -8.00
N PRO A 44 15.36 20.72 -9.16
CA PRO A 44 16.72 20.62 -9.66
C PRO A 44 17.68 21.43 -8.76
N THR A 45 18.81 20.83 -8.40
CA THR A 45 19.78 21.40 -7.44
C THR A 45 20.86 22.25 -8.09
N THR A 46 20.96 22.25 -9.42
CA THR A 46 22.03 22.94 -10.16
C THR A 46 21.45 23.84 -11.25
N GLU A 47 22.06 25.01 -11.39
CA GLU A 47 21.73 26.07 -12.35
C GLU A 47 21.88 25.58 -13.82
N ASP A 48 22.62 24.49 -14.04
CA ASP A 48 22.81 23.79 -15.32
C ASP A 48 21.74 22.72 -15.64
N SER A 49 20.52 22.90 -15.15
CA SER A 49 19.40 21.95 -15.36
C SER A 49 18.46 22.31 -16.51
N THR A 50 18.74 23.41 -17.21
CA THR A 50 18.00 23.85 -18.40
C THR A 50 18.17 22.82 -19.52
N GLY A 51 17.14 22.01 -19.78
CA GLY A 51 17.10 21.06 -20.91
C GLY A 51 17.19 19.57 -20.56
N LYS A 52 17.17 19.17 -19.28
CA LYS A 52 17.09 17.75 -18.91
C LYS A 52 15.64 17.25 -18.94
N SER A 53 15.37 16.23 -19.75
CA SER A 53 14.10 15.50 -19.73
C SER A 53 14.09 14.48 -18.59
N PHE A 54 12.99 14.44 -17.85
CA PHE A 54 12.77 13.42 -16.82
C PHE A 54 11.70 12.45 -17.31
N THR A 55 12.09 11.19 -17.48
CA THR A 55 11.14 10.11 -17.79
C THR A 55 10.79 9.39 -16.49
N ILE A 56 9.50 9.32 -16.17
CA ILE A 56 8.99 8.66 -14.96
C ILE A 56 8.09 7.51 -15.40
N SER A 57 8.41 6.30 -14.95
CA SER A 57 7.58 5.11 -15.13
C SER A 57 7.06 4.68 -13.77
N TYR A 58 5.75 4.42 -13.66
CA TYR A 58 5.12 3.94 -12.44
C TYR A 58 4.07 2.89 -12.77
N TRP A 59 3.71 2.08 -11.76
CA TRP A 59 2.64 1.10 -11.85
C TRP A 59 1.44 1.61 -11.07
N SER A 60 0.27 1.61 -11.70
CA SER A 60 -1.00 1.80 -11.00
C SER A 60 -1.54 0.42 -10.60
N THR A 61 -2.03 0.28 -9.37
CA THR A 61 -2.57 -0.97 -8.85
C THR A 61 -3.97 -0.74 -8.29
N CYS A 62 -4.82 -1.78 -8.30
CA CYS A 62 -6.15 -1.72 -7.69
C CYS A 62 -6.12 -1.89 -6.15
N ALA A 63 -4.95 -1.67 -5.52
CA ALA A 63 -4.75 -1.80 -4.08
C ALA A 63 -5.37 -3.10 -3.50
N GLU A 64 -6.18 -2.98 -2.45
CA GLU A 64 -6.80 -4.12 -1.75
C GLU A 64 -7.79 -4.89 -2.64
N GLU A 65 -8.48 -4.21 -3.57
CA GLU A 65 -9.38 -4.85 -4.53
C GLU A 65 -8.64 -5.75 -5.54
N GLY A 66 -7.31 -5.54 -5.68
CA GLY A 66 -6.45 -6.37 -6.53
C GLY A 66 -5.95 -7.65 -5.87
N ASN A 67 -6.30 -7.91 -4.61
CA ASN A 67 -5.93 -9.14 -3.92
C ASN A 67 -6.93 -10.29 -4.22
N ASP A 68 -6.53 -11.51 -3.86
CA ASP A 68 -7.29 -12.76 -4.01
C ASP A 68 -7.74 -13.09 -5.45
N ILE A 69 -7.08 -12.54 -6.47
CA ILE A 69 -7.20 -13.05 -7.84
C ILE A 69 -6.64 -14.46 -7.83
N LYS A 70 -7.48 -15.44 -8.15
CA LYS A 70 -7.18 -16.86 -7.94
C LYS A 70 -5.97 -17.34 -8.74
N ALA A 71 -5.23 -18.28 -8.15
CA ALA A 71 -4.29 -19.09 -8.90
C ALA A 71 -5.02 -19.79 -10.06
N GLY A 72 -4.38 -19.85 -11.23
CA GLY A 72 -4.97 -20.37 -12.46
C GLY A 72 -5.64 -19.30 -13.35
N THR A 73 -5.77 -18.05 -12.89
CA THR A 73 -6.24 -16.96 -13.76
C THR A 73 -5.25 -16.73 -14.90
N VAL A 74 -5.76 -16.77 -16.13
CA VAL A 74 -4.98 -16.51 -17.35
C VAL A 74 -4.98 -15.01 -17.62
N LEU A 75 -3.79 -14.45 -17.82
CA LEU A 75 -3.56 -13.07 -18.22
C LEU A 75 -3.36 -13.03 -19.74
N GLU A 76 -4.18 -12.23 -20.41
CA GLU A 76 -4.09 -12.00 -21.84
C GLU A 76 -3.30 -10.71 -22.11
N SER A 77 -2.30 -10.79 -22.99
CA SER A 77 -1.61 -9.60 -23.49
C SER A 77 -2.43 -9.01 -24.62
N LYS A 78 -2.81 -7.74 -24.50
CA LYS A 78 -3.62 -7.04 -25.50
C LYS A 78 -2.79 -6.49 -26.68
N ASP A 79 -1.75 -7.22 -27.07
CA ASP A 79 -0.91 -6.87 -28.21
C ASP A 79 -1.08 -7.91 -29.31
N ASP A 80 -1.41 -7.42 -30.51
CA ASP A 80 -1.33 -8.11 -31.81
C ASP A 80 0.14 -8.44 -32.16
N LEU A 81 0.89 -9.03 -31.23
CA LEU A 81 2.19 -9.61 -31.50
C LEU A 81 1.95 -11.02 -32.04
N PHE A 82 1.65 -11.06 -33.34
CA PHE A 82 1.30 -12.19 -34.23
C PHE A 82 2.15 -13.48 -34.13
N PHE A 83 3.10 -13.58 -33.21
CA PHE A 83 4.05 -14.70 -33.18
C PHE A 83 4.24 -15.38 -31.82
N VAL A 84 3.74 -14.83 -30.71
CA VAL A 84 3.82 -15.59 -29.44
C VAL A 84 2.57 -15.40 -28.59
N SER A 85 1.65 -16.36 -28.68
CA SER A 85 0.61 -16.58 -27.67
C SER A 85 1.26 -16.99 -26.34
N LYS A 86 1.89 -16.03 -25.65
CA LYS A 86 2.36 -16.21 -24.27
C LYS A 86 1.17 -16.03 -23.34
N ARG A 87 0.37 -17.08 -23.19
CA ARG A 87 -0.58 -17.16 -22.08
C ARG A 87 0.22 -17.19 -20.79
N VAL A 88 0.10 -16.15 -19.97
CA VAL A 88 0.68 -16.10 -18.63
C VAL A 88 -0.42 -16.52 -17.67
N THR A 89 -0.14 -17.43 -16.76
CA THR A 89 -1.13 -17.89 -15.77
C THR A 89 -0.58 -17.64 -14.36
N LEU A 90 -1.44 -17.18 -13.46
CA LEU A 90 -1.07 -16.99 -12.07
C LEU A 90 -0.81 -18.35 -11.40
N MET A 91 0.37 -18.52 -10.80
CA MET A 91 0.68 -19.72 -10.02
C MET A 91 0.16 -19.65 -8.58
N THR A 92 -0.01 -18.45 -8.05
CA THR A 92 -0.49 -18.17 -6.68
C THR A 92 -1.54 -17.08 -6.73
N ASN A 93 -2.38 -16.99 -5.69
CA ASN A 93 -3.30 -15.87 -5.58
C ASN A 93 -2.53 -14.54 -5.47
N THR A 94 -3.11 -13.45 -5.97
CA THR A 94 -2.55 -12.11 -5.74
C THR A 94 -2.74 -11.69 -4.29
N VAL A 95 -1.71 -11.08 -3.70
CA VAL A 95 -1.71 -10.63 -2.31
C VAL A 95 -0.81 -9.41 -2.16
N GLY A 96 -1.02 -8.62 -1.10
CA GLY A 96 -0.14 -7.51 -0.73
C GLY A 96 -0.51 -6.15 -1.31
N GLY A 97 -1.60 -6.07 -2.06
CA GLY A 97 -2.28 -4.82 -2.37
C GLY A 97 -2.79 -4.16 -1.09
N LEU A 98 -2.45 -2.88 -0.90
CA LEU A 98 -2.75 -2.14 0.31
C LEU A 98 -3.41 -0.81 -0.03
N ASN A 99 -4.55 -0.55 0.61
CA ASN A 99 -5.21 0.73 0.52
C ASN A 99 -4.39 1.86 1.17
N LYS A 100 -4.64 3.07 0.67
CA LYS A 100 -4.00 4.30 1.15
C LYS A 100 -4.25 4.46 2.65
N GLN A 101 -3.18 4.70 3.40
CA GLN A 101 -3.27 4.95 4.84
C GLN A 101 -4.14 6.19 5.14
N ASN A 102 -4.99 6.08 6.16
CA ASN A 102 -5.76 7.21 6.66
C ASN A 102 -4.80 8.28 7.25
N LYS A 103 -5.24 9.54 7.31
CA LYS A 103 -4.43 10.67 7.81
C LYS A 103 -3.91 10.43 9.23
N LYS A 104 -4.75 9.85 10.10
CA LYS A 104 -4.38 9.53 11.49
C LYS A 104 -3.26 8.49 11.52
N ASP A 105 -3.40 7.39 10.79
CA ASP A 105 -2.42 6.31 10.72
C ASP A 105 -1.10 6.78 10.13
N ARG A 106 -1.15 7.67 9.12
CA ARG A 106 0.05 8.28 8.54
C ARG A 106 0.84 9.09 9.55
N ILE A 107 0.16 9.90 10.38
CA ILE A 107 0.81 10.69 11.44
C ILE A 107 1.46 9.76 12.46
N LEU A 108 0.77 8.69 12.87
CA LEU A 108 1.30 7.71 13.82
C LEU A 108 2.51 6.96 13.24
N ALA A 109 2.41 6.47 12.01
CA ALA A 109 3.50 5.80 11.31
C ALA A 109 4.73 6.70 11.17
N TYR A 110 4.53 7.98 10.84
CA TYR A 110 5.61 8.96 10.76
C TYR A 110 6.28 9.21 12.11
N ARG A 111 5.49 9.41 13.17
CA ARG A 111 6.02 9.54 14.54
C ARG A 111 6.85 8.32 14.94
N ASN A 112 6.33 7.11 14.70
CA ASN A 112 7.05 5.88 15.02
C ASN A 112 8.34 5.75 14.21
N ALA A 113 8.34 6.11 12.92
CA ALA A 113 9.53 6.08 12.07
C ALA A 113 10.63 7.03 12.57
N LEU A 114 10.27 8.24 13.02
CA LEU A 114 11.21 9.20 13.60
C LEU A 114 11.81 8.71 14.92
N LEU A 115 10.98 8.13 15.80
CA LEU A 115 11.42 7.65 17.11
C LEU A 115 12.33 6.43 17.01
N THR A 116 12.00 5.49 16.13
CA THR A 116 12.71 4.21 15.99
C THR A 116 13.93 4.30 15.06
N ARG A 117 14.08 5.40 14.31
CA ARG A 117 15.04 5.52 13.19
C ARG A 117 15.00 4.30 12.25
N GLY A 118 13.83 3.68 12.12
CA GLY A 118 13.61 2.48 11.31
C GLY A 118 14.12 1.15 11.92
N ARG A 119 14.59 1.13 13.17
CA ARG A 119 15.06 -0.09 13.86
C ARG A 119 14.06 -0.58 14.91
N ILE A 120 13.91 -1.90 15.02
CA ILE A 120 13.03 -2.51 16.03
C ILE A 120 13.91 -3.14 17.11
N VAL A 121 13.91 -2.60 18.32
CA VAL A 121 14.81 -3.02 19.40
C VAL A 121 14.06 -3.44 20.65
N THR A 122 12.98 -2.74 21.01
CA THR A 122 12.22 -3.00 22.22
C THR A 122 10.95 -3.80 21.95
N PHE A 123 10.38 -4.42 22.98
CA PHE A 123 9.07 -5.08 22.85
C PHE A 123 7.96 -4.10 22.47
N SER A 124 8.03 -2.85 22.94
CA SER A 124 7.08 -1.80 22.53
C SER A 124 7.18 -1.51 21.03
N ASP A 125 8.40 -1.52 20.46
CA ASP A 125 8.59 -1.33 19.02
C ASP A 125 8.01 -2.49 18.22
N ILE A 126 8.18 -3.74 18.68
CA ILE A 126 7.60 -4.91 18.03
C ILE A 126 6.07 -4.83 18.05
N LYS A 127 5.46 -4.43 19.18
CA LYS A 127 4.00 -4.23 19.27
C LYS A 127 3.54 -3.14 18.31
N ALA A 128 4.18 -1.97 18.34
CA ALA A 128 3.85 -0.86 17.45
C ALA A 128 4.03 -1.25 15.97
N PHE A 129 5.06 -2.02 15.65
CA PHE A 129 5.29 -2.55 14.33
C PHE A 129 4.19 -3.52 13.89
N GLY A 130 3.78 -4.44 14.76
CA GLY A 130 2.69 -5.37 14.48
C GLY A 130 1.34 -4.68 14.31
N PHE A 131 0.96 -3.75 15.19
CA PHE A 131 -0.27 -2.97 15.02
C PHE A 131 -0.27 -2.15 13.73
N ASN A 132 0.86 -1.59 13.33
CA ASN A 132 0.97 -0.89 12.05
C ASN A 132 0.90 -1.83 10.83
N HIS A 133 1.38 -3.07 10.97
CA HIS A 133 1.41 -4.06 9.90
C HIS A 133 0.04 -4.73 9.68
N PHE A 134 -0.57 -5.22 10.75
CA PHE A 134 -1.85 -5.95 10.70
C PHE A 134 -3.07 -5.03 10.82
N LYS A 135 -2.90 -3.78 11.30
CA LYS A 135 -3.99 -2.79 11.44
C LYS A 135 -5.22 -3.38 12.14
N ASN A 136 -6.38 -3.29 11.51
CA ASN A 136 -7.68 -3.72 12.07
C ASN A 136 -7.86 -5.24 12.10
N SER A 137 -7.01 -6.01 11.41
CA SER A 137 -7.09 -7.47 11.34
C SER A 137 -6.77 -8.17 12.67
N ILE A 138 -6.27 -7.42 13.66
CA ILE A 138 -5.89 -7.93 14.97
C ILE A 138 -6.49 -7.08 16.09
N GLU A 139 -6.82 -7.72 17.20
CA GLU A 139 -7.32 -7.06 18.40
C GLU A 139 -6.18 -6.73 19.37
N ALA A 140 -5.23 -7.66 19.52
CA ALA A 140 -4.13 -7.51 20.47
C ALA A 140 -2.85 -8.23 20.04
N ILE A 141 -1.71 -7.69 20.47
CA ILE A 141 -0.39 -8.34 20.37
C ILE A 141 0.24 -8.42 21.76
N LYS A 142 0.58 -9.64 22.17
CA LYS A 142 1.35 -9.92 23.39
C LYS A 142 2.73 -10.43 23.01
N ILE A 143 3.75 -9.99 23.74
CA ILE A 143 5.14 -10.38 23.51
C ILE A 143 5.68 -10.94 24.80
N GLU A 144 6.24 -12.14 24.72
CA GLU A 144 6.77 -12.88 25.86
C GLU A 144 8.17 -13.41 25.56
N LYS A 145 8.93 -13.65 26.63
CA LYS A 145 10.20 -14.36 26.52
C LYS A 145 9.90 -15.85 26.55
N GLY A 146 10.22 -16.53 25.46
CA GLY A 146 10.04 -17.96 25.33
C GLY A 146 11.34 -18.72 25.37
N THR A 147 11.20 -20.05 25.35
CA THR A 147 12.30 -20.97 25.08
C THR A 147 11.87 -22.02 24.07
N ARG A 148 12.81 -22.42 23.21
CA ARG A 148 12.62 -23.52 22.26
C ARG A 148 13.73 -24.54 22.44
N LYS A 149 13.36 -25.82 22.49
CA LYS A 149 14.32 -26.94 22.40
C LYS A 149 15.06 -26.87 21.08
N GLU A 150 16.37 -26.82 21.14
CA GLU A 150 17.19 -26.76 19.94
C GLU A 150 17.30 -28.15 19.30
N ILE A 151 17.41 -28.21 17.97
CA ILE A 151 17.33 -29.47 17.20
C ILE A 151 18.65 -30.26 17.29
N SER A 152 19.75 -29.62 17.73
CA SER A 152 21.06 -30.25 17.83
C SER A 152 21.16 -31.17 19.05
N VAL A 153 21.78 -32.32 18.86
CA VAL A 153 21.98 -33.39 19.86
C VAL A 153 22.83 -32.93 21.07
N LYS A 154 23.54 -31.81 20.96
CA LYS A 154 24.35 -31.19 22.02
C LYS A 154 23.70 -29.94 22.67
N ALA A 155 22.51 -29.56 22.24
CA ALA A 155 21.96 -28.24 22.52
C ALA A 155 20.78 -28.29 23.50
N GLY A 156 20.80 -27.37 24.47
CA GLY A 156 19.75 -27.20 25.47
C GLY A 156 18.57 -26.37 24.94
N PHE A 157 18.12 -25.41 25.75
CA PHE A 157 17.06 -24.49 25.38
C PHE A 157 17.63 -23.19 24.78
N SER A 158 17.13 -22.79 23.62
CA SER A 158 17.38 -21.47 23.03
C SER A 158 16.32 -20.47 23.48
N ARG A 159 16.72 -19.25 23.83
CA ARG A 159 15.79 -18.16 24.16
C ARG A 159 15.10 -17.67 22.88
N THR A 160 13.80 -17.43 22.95
CA THR A 160 13.00 -16.91 21.85
C THR A 160 12.23 -15.66 22.29
N VAL A 161 11.84 -14.86 21.31
CA VAL A 161 10.82 -13.82 21.49
C VAL A 161 9.52 -14.36 20.88
N ASP A 162 8.55 -14.62 21.74
CA ASP A 162 7.27 -15.21 21.37
C ASP A 162 6.24 -14.09 21.19
N ILE A 163 5.64 -14.05 20.00
CA ILE A 163 4.69 -13.03 19.58
C ILE A 163 3.33 -13.71 19.44
N HIS A 164 2.42 -13.38 20.35
CA HIS A 164 1.06 -13.88 20.35
C HIS A 164 0.14 -12.83 19.74
N ILE A 165 -0.54 -13.20 18.67
CA ILE A 165 -1.47 -12.35 17.93
C ILE A 165 -2.88 -12.84 18.21
N LYS A 166 -3.72 -11.97 18.78
CA LYS A 166 -5.15 -12.19 18.90
C LYS A 166 -5.83 -11.57 17.68
N THR A 167 -6.46 -12.41 16.86
CA THR A 167 -7.11 -11.94 15.64
C THR A 167 -8.43 -11.23 15.93
N ASN A 168 -8.76 -10.22 15.14
CA ASN A 168 -10.09 -9.62 15.18
C ASN A 168 -11.01 -10.44 14.27
N PHE A 169 -11.97 -11.15 14.85
CA PHE A 169 -12.80 -12.11 14.12
C PHE A 169 -13.63 -11.45 13.00
N GLU A 170 -14.17 -10.27 13.23
CA GLU A 170 -15.00 -9.56 12.23
C GLU A 170 -14.16 -9.15 11.01
N GLU A 171 -13.01 -8.53 11.25
CA GLU A 171 -12.12 -8.04 10.19
C GLU A 171 -11.39 -9.20 9.48
N LYS A 172 -11.05 -10.27 10.21
CA LYS A 172 -10.38 -11.45 9.62
C LYS A 172 -11.27 -12.21 8.64
N GLN A 173 -12.60 -12.20 8.83
CA GLN A 173 -13.52 -12.83 7.88
C GLN A 173 -13.49 -12.20 6.49
N HIS A 174 -13.07 -10.94 6.39
CA HIS A 174 -12.92 -10.25 5.11
C HIS A 174 -11.60 -10.57 4.39
N LEU A 175 -10.69 -11.29 5.05
CA LEU A 175 -9.40 -11.68 4.49
C LEU A 175 -9.43 -13.14 4.05
N SER A 176 -8.85 -13.42 2.88
CA SER A 176 -8.60 -14.78 2.45
C SER A 176 -7.47 -15.42 3.28
N ASP A 177 -7.46 -16.75 3.36
CA ASP A 177 -6.39 -17.51 4.05
C ASP A 177 -5.00 -17.21 3.45
N SER A 178 -4.94 -16.97 2.14
CA SER A 178 -3.70 -16.64 1.43
C SER A 178 -3.20 -15.26 1.80
N GLU A 179 -4.08 -14.27 1.91
CA GLU A 179 -3.73 -12.94 2.39
C GLU A 179 -3.30 -12.96 3.85
N TRP A 180 -4.00 -13.70 4.71
CA TRP A 180 -3.63 -13.84 6.10
C TRP A 180 -2.24 -14.47 6.27
N THR A 181 -1.97 -15.53 5.51
CA THR A 181 -0.65 -16.19 5.47
C THR A 181 0.41 -15.22 4.99
N TYR A 182 0.14 -14.47 3.91
CA TYR A 182 1.04 -13.44 3.42
C TYR A 182 1.33 -12.34 4.46
N LEU A 183 0.31 -11.88 5.18
CA LEU A 183 0.46 -10.89 6.25
C LEU A 183 1.37 -11.41 7.36
N CYS A 184 1.15 -12.65 7.79
CA CYS A 184 1.96 -13.35 8.77
C CYS A 184 3.43 -13.48 8.34
N ASP A 185 3.67 -13.96 7.12
CA ASP A 185 5.02 -14.16 6.58
C ASP A 185 5.74 -12.82 6.36
N SER A 186 5.04 -11.84 5.80
CA SER A 186 5.54 -10.49 5.58
C SER A 186 5.90 -9.82 6.91
N PHE A 187 5.08 -9.97 7.95
CA PHE A 187 5.39 -9.47 9.28
C PHE A 187 6.69 -10.06 9.82
N MET A 188 6.80 -11.40 9.82
CA MET A 188 7.97 -12.09 10.33
C MET A 188 9.24 -11.77 9.53
N LYS A 189 9.14 -11.67 8.21
CA LYS A 189 10.25 -11.27 7.33
C LYS A 189 10.70 -9.85 7.61
N ASN A 190 9.76 -8.89 7.67
CA ASN A 190 10.08 -7.50 7.93
C ASN A 190 10.63 -7.28 9.34
N LEU A 191 10.10 -7.99 10.34
CA LEU A 191 10.59 -7.95 11.71
C LEU A 191 12.04 -8.44 11.80
N LYS A 192 12.37 -9.57 11.18
CA LYS A 192 13.74 -10.10 11.12
C LYS A 192 14.70 -9.14 10.43
N ASN A 193 14.27 -8.49 9.35
CA ASN A 193 15.10 -7.55 8.59
C ASN A 193 15.37 -6.23 9.34
N ARG A 194 14.41 -5.75 10.12
CA ARG A 194 14.49 -4.44 10.81
C ARG A 194 14.95 -4.52 12.25
N SER A 195 14.91 -5.71 12.85
CA SER A 195 15.34 -5.92 14.23
C SER A 195 16.80 -6.34 14.31
N SER A 196 17.40 -6.19 15.50
CA SER A 196 18.77 -6.64 15.77
C SER A 196 18.95 -8.16 15.71
N ASN A 197 17.87 -8.93 15.49
CA ASN A 197 17.87 -10.38 15.29
C ASN A 197 18.62 -11.19 16.36
N VAL A 198 18.70 -10.66 17.59
CA VAL A 198 19.48 -11.24 18.70
C VAL A 198 18.92 -12.58 19.15
N PHE A 199 17.61 -12.75 19.09
CA PHE A 199 16.92 -13.99 19.42
C PHE A 199 15.98 -14.40 18.29
N PRO A 200 15.79 -15.71 18.05
CA PRO A 200 14.78 -16.20 17.12
C PRO A 200 13.37 -15.79 17.56
N TYR A 201 12.61 -15.25 16.60
CA TYR A 201 11.19 -14.92 16.78
C TYR A 201 10.31 -16.13 16.49
N ARG A 202 9.27 -16.30 17.30
CA ARG A 202 8.16 -17.24 17.06
C ARG A 202 6.86 -16.48 17.08
N MET A 203 5.95 -16.85 16.20
CA MET A 203 4.63 -16.24 16.11
C MET A 203 3.57 -17.30 16.36
N PHE A 204 2.61 -16.95 17.19
CA PHE A 204 1.46 -17.77 17.56
C PHE A 204 0.21 -16.94 17.28
N VAL A 205 -0.71 -17.49 16.51
CA VAL A 205 -1.97 -16.84 16.14
C VAL A 205 -3.09 -17.59 16.84
N ASP A 206 -3.92 -16.84 17.55
CA ASP A 206 -5.18 -17.30 18.17
C ASP A 206 -6.37 -16.99 17.24
#